data_AF-D8LFR7-F1
#
_entry.id   AF-D8LFR7-F1
#
_cell.length_a   1.000
_cell.length_b   1.000
_cell.length_c   1.000
_cell.angle_alpha   90.00
_cell.angle_beta   90.00
_cell.angle_gamma   90.00
#
_symmetry.space_group_name_H-M   'P 1'
#
loop_
_entity.id
_entity.type
_entity.pdbx_description
1 polymer ?
#
loop_
_entity_poly.entity_id
_entity_poly.type
_entity_poly.pdbx_seq_one_letter_code
_entity_poly.pdbx_strand_id
1 'polypeptide(L)'
;MRKLAYAWMIVASLSQSFRRNMASYAAGTTRYAVRLVAPAEGPVFGVATRNAKASAVSAYEVLQEPVGAPFDGLQVCVWVDSMIEGKDTASRSGPFCFEGLQQELPINGLEVGSHRLSAAVVAPTQDGPTQQISEVTTAQINVVLQEDFAPSYKWQQVYPWQSVPPGLEVQLPLDGVGQKRARVPPSWRLQLYVPEESGGGFFVRTDLRAGSTVLELRREIARQPRFGGGGVERVRLSLGGRVLGDEETAEGLDLFNRQRELVALVDRRPGTPPP
;
A
#
# COMPACT_ATOMS: atom_id res chain seq x y z
N MET A 1 -9.71 5.11 -15.21
CA MET A 1 -8.25 5.33 -15.15
C MET A 1 -7.58 3.99 -14.90
N ARG A 2 -6.76 3.51 -15.84
CA ARG A 2 -5.96 2.28 -15.66
C ARG A 2 -4.87 2.58 -14.63
N LYS A 3 -4.87 1.87 -13.50
CA LYS A 3 -3.77 1.94 -12.51
C LYS A 3 -2.60 1.13 -13.07
N LEU A 4 -1.57 1.83 -13.55
CA LEU A 4 -0.26 1.26 -13.84
C LEU A 4 0.50 1.12 -12.51
N ALA A 5 1.07 -0.05 -12.25
CA ALA A 5 1.95 -0.28 -11.11
C ALA A 5 3.39 0.09 -11.50
N TYR A 6 4.04 0.87 -10.65
CA TYR A 6 5.48 1.14 -10.70
C TYR A 6 6.13 0.59 -9.43
N ALA A 7 7.35 0.08 -9.56
CA ALA A 7 8.13 -0.57 -8.52
C ALA A 7 9.31 0.36 -8.11
N TRP A 8 9.70 0.39 -6.81
CA TRP A 8 10.97 0.99 -6.33
C TRP A 8 11.64 0.33 -5.09
N MET A 9 12.98 0.25 -5.19
CA MET A 9 14.15 -0.26 -4.40
C MET A 9 14.19 -0.34 -2.84
N ILE A 10 14.83 -1.40 -2.29
CA ILE A 10 15.85 -1.45 -1.18
C ILE A 10 15.97 -2.86 -0.52
N VAL A 11 17.24 -3.20 -0.25
CA VAL A 11 17.94 -4.46 0.09
C VAL A 11 17.61 -5.07 1.46
N ALA A 12 17.38 -6.39 1.51
CA ALA A 12 17.45 -7.19 2.73
C ALA A 12 18.74 -8.04 2.80
N SER A 13 19.48 -7.92 3.90
CA SER A 13 20.71 -8.65 4.22
C SER A 13 20.40 -10.10 4.58
N LEU A 14 20.51 -11.01 3.61
CA LEU A 14 20.41 -12.46 3.81
C LEU A 14 21.78 -13.17 3.86
N SER A 15 22.90 -12.44 3.89
CA SER A 15 24.22 -13.03 3.61
C SER A 15 24.99 -13.58 4.82
N GLN A 16 24.59 -13.29 6.06
CA GLN A 16 25.43 -13.64 7.22
C GLN A 16 25.19 -15.05 7.80
N SER A 17 23.95 -15.51 7.87
CA SER A 17 23.66 -16.88 8.36
C SER A 17 24.17 -17.95 7.38
N PHE A 18 24.15 -17.65 6.09
CA PHE A 18 24.61 -18.55 5.03
C PHE A 18 26.10 -18.89 5.13
N ARG A 19 26.97 -17.94 5.53
CA ARG A 19 28.41 -18.20 5.63
C ARG A 19 28.83 -19.01 6.86
N ARG A 20 28.08 -18.93 7.97
CA ARG A 20 28.47 -19.59 9.24
C ARG A 20 28.22 -21.09 9.26
N ASN A 21 27.17 -21.58 8.59
CA ASN A 21 26.87 -23.02 8.57
C ASN A 21 27.76 -23.82 7.61
N MET A 22 28.52 -23.17 6.71
CA MET A 22 29.25 -23.91 5.67
C MET A 22 30.60 -24.51 6.09
N ALA A 23 31.16 -24.10 7.24
CA ALA A 23 32.53 -24.42 7.64
C ALA A 23 32.75 -25.82 8.25
N SER A 24 31.71 -26.63 8.48
CA SER A 24 31.79 -27.84 9.32
C SER A 24 31.53 -29.20 8.62
N TYR A 25 31.60 -29.31 7.28
CA TYR A 25 31.20 -30.58 6.61
C TYR A 25 32.27 -31.20 5.71
N ALA A 26 32.18 -32.54 5.61
CA ALA A 26 33.12 -33.43 4.94
C ALA A 26 33.21 -33.20 3.43
N ALA A 27 34.41 -33.37 2.86
CA ALA A 27 34.65 -33.30 1.42
C ALA A 27 33.86 -34.39 0.67
N GLY A 28 33.12 -34.00 -0.37
CA GLY A 28 32.42 -34.93 -1.28
C GLY A 28 30.89 -34.79 -1.39
N THR A 29 30.26 -33.88 -0.65
CA THR A 29 28.81 -33.59 -0.78
C THR A 29 28.57 -32.39 -1.69
N THR A 30 27.84 -32.59 -2.80
CA THR A 30 27.32 -31.49 -3.63
C THR A 30 26.26 -30.71 -2.85
N ARG A 31 26.37 -29.38 -2.77
CA ARG A 31 25.41 -28.53 -2.06
C ARG A 31 24.57 -27.73 -3.05
N TYR A 32 23.31 -27.55 -2.70
CA TYR A 32 22.37 -26.69 -3.41
C TYR A 32 21.85 -25.65 -2.44
N ALA A 33 22.00 -24.36 -2.78
CA ALA A 33 21.45 -23.27 -1.98
C ALA A 33 20.29 -22.64 -2.75
N VAL A 34 19.12 -22.52 -2.12
CA VAL A 34 18.01 -21.73 -2.67
C VAL A 34 18.09 -20.34 -2.09
N ARG A 35 18.54 -19.36 -2.87
CA ARG A 35 18.46 -17.95 -2.51
C ARG A 35 17.07 -17.45 -2.89
N LEU A 36 16.23 -17.16 -1.92
CA LEU A 36 15.01 -16.39 -2.21
C LEU A 36 15.46 -14.97 -2.55
N VAL A 37 15.28 -14.58 -3.80
CA VAL A 37 15.64 -13.25 -4.29
C VAL A 37 14.37 -12.45 -4.24
N ALA A 38 14.15 -11.72 -3.14
CA ALA A 38 13.15 -10.66 -3.18
C ALA A 38 13.38 -9.81 -4.46
N PRO A 39 12.32 -9.31 -5.12
CA PRO A 39 12.52 -8.30 -6.16
C PRO A 39 13.39 -7.19 -5.55
N ALA A 40 14.21 -6.50 -6.35
CA ALA A 40 15.25 -5.56 -5.89
C ALA A 40 14.73 -4.38 -5.01
N GLU A 41 13.44 -4.39 -4.69
CA GLU A 41 12.56 -3.30 -4.37
C GLU A 41 11.72 -3.58 -3.12
N GLY A 42 12.36 -3.50 -1.95
CA GLY A 42 11.74 -3.43 -0.63
C GLY A 42 11.81 -4.75 0.18
N PRO A 43 11.34 -4.73 1.45
CA PRO A 43 11.03 -5.97 2.15
C PRO A 43 9.96 -6.72 1.35
N VAL A 44 10.01 -8.05 1.35
CA VAL A 44 8.94 -8.86 0.75
C VAL A 44 7.70 -8.70 1.64
N PHE A 45 6.95 -7.64 1.41
CA PHE A 45 5.59 -7.52 1.85
C PHE A 45 4.73 -8.09 0.73
N GLY A 46 3.99 -9.16 1.01
CA GLY A 46 2.84 -9.46 0.19
C GLY A 46 1.86 -8.32 0.38
N VAL A 47 1.62 -7.52 -0.66
CA VAL A 47 0.65 -6.44 -0.59
C VAL A 47 -0.73 -7.05 -0.83
N ALA A 48 -1.48 -7.28 0.24
CA ALA A 48 -2.89 -7.64 0.13
C ALA A 48 -3.69 -6.33 0.03
N THR A 49 -4.27 -6.04 -1.14
CA THR A 49 -5.28 -4.98 -1.24
C THR A 49 -6.66 -5.60 -1.06
N ARG A 50 -7.63 -4.87 -0.49
CA ARG A 50 -9.02 -5.35 -0.32
C ARG A 50 -9.67 -5.90 -1.61
N ASN A 51 -9.12 -5.60 -2.79
CA ASN A 51 -9.65 -5.97 -4.10
C ASN A 51 -8.65 -6.69 -5.03
N ALA A 52 -7.41 -6.98 -4.63
CA ALA A 52 -6.43 -7.65 -5.51
C ALA A 52 -6.33 -9.14 -5.19
N LYS A 53 -6.59 -9.97 -6.19
CA LYS A 53 -6.43 -11.43 -6.17
C LYS A 53 -4.97 -11.92 -6.22
N ALA A 54 -3.98 -11.04 -6.14
CA ALA A 54 -2.59 -11.43 -6.32
C ALA A 54 -1.62 -10.51 -5.55
N SER A 55 -0.75 -11.10 -4.75
CA SER A 55 0.47 -10.51 -4.25
C SER A 55 1.61 -11.30 -4.89
N ALA A 56 2.32 -10.73 -5.85
CA ALA A 56 3.44 -11.43 -6.48
C ALA A 56 4.68 -11.31 -5.59
N VAL A 57 5.22 -12.45 -5.13
CA VAL A 57 6.57 -12.53 -4.56
C VAL A 57 7.48 -12.97 -5.70
N SER A 58 8.26 -12.05 -6.23
CA SER A 58 9.07 -12.31 -7.42
C SER A 58 10.46 -12.81 -7.05
N ALA A 59 10.81 -13.99 -7.57
CA ALA A 59 12.14 -14.58 -7.75
C ALA A 59 12.77 -15.41 -6.61
N TYR A 60 13.38 -16.52 -7.02
CA TYR A 60 14.40 -17.25 -6.28
C TYR A 60 15.54 -17.58 -7.26
N GLU A 61 16.76 -17.56 -6.76
CA GLU A 61 17.99 -17.90 -7.46
C GLU A 61 18.60 -19.11 -6.76
N VAL A 62 18.78 -20.22 -7.44
CA VAL A 62 19.47 -21.37 -6.85
C VAL A 62 20.97 -21.23 -7.13
N LEU A 63 21.77 -21.10 -6.07
CA LEU A 63 23.23 -21.01 -6.16
C LEU A 63 23.83 -22.43 -6.00
N GLN A 64 24.71 -22.82 -6.92
CA GLN A 64 25.40 -24.12 -6.91
C GLN A 64 26.89 -23.94 -6.58
N GLU A 65 27.40 -24.71 -5.62
CA GLU A 65 28.84 -24.98 -5.49
C GLU A 65 29.07 -26.46 -5.12
N PRO A 66 30.00 -27.19 -5.78
CA PRO A 66 30.84 -26.79 -6.90
C PRO A 66 30.16 -27.02 -8.27
N VAL A 67 30.57 -26.18 -9.23
CA VAL A 67 30.20 -26.21 -10.64
C VAL A 67 30.62 -27.55 -11.26
N GLY A 68 29.66 -28.43 -11.59
CA GLY A 68 29.97 -29.63 -12.37
C GLY A 68 29.02 -30.81 -12.27
N ALA A 69 28.17 -30.90 -11.24
CA ALA A 69 27.13 -31.93 -11.22
C ALA A 69 25.95 -31.48 -12.11
N PRO A 70 25.52 -32.28 -13.10
CA PRO A 70 24.36 -31.95 -13.92
C PRO A 70 23.12 -31.80 -13.03
N PHE A 71 22.32 -30.76 -13.29
CA PHE A 71 21.04 -30.52 -12.62
C PHE A 71 19.94 -31.50 -13.04
N ASP A 72 20.27 -32.48 -13.87
CA ASP A 72 19.30 -33.38 -14.48
C ASP A 72 18.51 -34.13 -13.41
N GLY A 73 17.22 -33.82 -13.36
CA GLY A 73 16.25 -34.42 -12.45
C GLY A 73 16.05 -33.69 -11.13
N LEU A 74 16.81 -32.66 -10.75
CA LEU A 74 16.58 -31.98 -9.48
C LEU A 74 15.33 -31.11 -9.52
N GLN A 75 14.50 -31.27 -8.48
CA GLN A 75 13.26 -30.52 -8.32
C GLN A 75 13.38 -29.61 -7.09
N VAL A 76 13.04 -28.33 -7.23
CA VAL A 76 12.97 -27.40 -6.09
C VAL A 76 11.52 -27.27 -5.67
N CYS A 77 11.20 -27.66 -4.45
CA CYS A 77 9.86 -27.56 -3.88
C CYS A 77 9.80 -26.43 -2.86
N VAL A 78 8.86 -25.51 -3.05
CA VAL A 78 8.60 -24.36 -2.17
C VAL A 78 7.22 -24.49 -1.57
N TRP A 79 7.07 -24.24 -0.28
CA TRP A 79 5.77 -24.16 0.38
C TRP A 79 5.72 -22.97 1.34
N VAL A 80 4.50 -22.56 1.67
CA VAL A 80 4.23 -21.45 2.59
C VAL A 80 3.57 -22.01 3.84
N ASP A 81 4.16 -21.73 4.99
CA ASP A 81 3.59 -21.99 6.30
C ASP A 81 3.03 -20.66 6.85
N SER A 82 1.73 -20.58 7.13
CA SER A 82 1.14 -19.38 7.74
C SER A 82 1.38 -19.36 9.26
N MET A 83 1.89 -18.24 9.78
CA MET A 83 2.14 -18.03 11.21
C MET A 83 1.19 -16.93 11.72
N ILE A 84 0.14 -17.33 12.43
CA ILE A 84 -0.74 -16.38 13.10
C ILE A 84 -0.19 -16.18 14.52
N GLU A 85 0.15 -14.94 14.88
CA GLU A 85 0.65 -14.56 16.23
C GLU A 85 1.91 -15.34 16.68
N GLY A 86 2.78 -15.72 15.74
CA GLY A 86 4.02 -16.46 16.06
C GLY A 86 3.79 -17.93 16.44
N LYS A 87 2.56 -18.43 16.32
CA LYS A 87 2.26 -19.87 16.37
C LYS A 87 2.13 -20.40 14.95
N ASP A 88 2.78 -21.52 14.69
CA ASP A 88 2.60 -22.25 13.44
C ASP A 88 1.13 -22.66 13.35
N THR A 89 0.38 -22.02 12.44
CA THR A 89 -0.96 -22.50 12.12
C THR A 89 -0.78 -23.68 11.19
N ALA A 90 -1.53 -24.76 11.41
CA ALA A 90 -1.42 -25.98 10.60
C ALA A 90 -1.76 -25.78 9.11
N SER A 91 -1.98 -24.54 8.66
CA SER A 91 -2.18 -24.17 7.27
C SER A 91 -0.83 -24.08 6.55
N ARG A 92 -0.34 -25.24 6.14
CA ARG A 92 0.75 -25.39 5.18
C ARG A 92 0.16 -25.46 3.78
N SER A 93 0.64 -24.62 2.86
CA SER A 93 0.31 -24.77 1.44
C SER A 93 0.86 -26.10 0.91
N GLY A 94 0.23 -26.66 -0.13
CA GLY A 94 0.89 -27.72 -0.90
C GLY A 94 2.26 -27.26 -1.42
N PRO A 95 3.24 -28.17 -1.58
CA PRO A 95 4.52 -27.83 -2.15
C PRO A 95 4.35 -27.51 -3.65
N PHE A 96 4.90 -26.38 -4.07
CA PHE A 96 5.05 -25.97 -5.45
C PHE A 96 6.43 -26.36 -5.92
N CYS A 97 6.49 -27.35 -6.81
CA CYS A 97 7.74 -27.95 -7.22
C CYS A 97 8.07 -27.59 -8.67
N PHE A 98 9.33 -27.24 -8.91
CA PHE A 98 9.82 -26.74 -10.19
C PHE A 98 11.00 -27.56 -10.68
N GLU A 99 11.05 -27.76 -11.99
CA GLU A 99 12.23 -28.27 -12.70
C GLU A 99 13.02 -27.06 -13.24
N GLY A 100 14.31 -27.00 -12.92
CA GLY A 100 15.21 -25.90 -13.33
C GLY A 100 15.41 -24.79 -12.29
N LEU A 101 16.29 -23.83 -12.62
CA LEU A 101 16.90 -22.89 -11.67
C LEU A 101 16.19 -21.53 -11.51
N GLN A 102 15.25 -21.20 -12.41
CA GLN A 102 14.60 -19.89 -12.42
C GLN A 102 13.14 -20.02 -12.84
N GLN A 103 12.22 -19.95 -11.88
CA GLN A 103 10.79 -19.75 -12.14
C GLN A 103 10.21 -18.73 -11.15
N GLU A 104 9.22 -17.96 -11.59
CA GLU A 104 8.43 -17.11 -10.70
C GLU A 104 7.35 -17.95 -10.02
N LEU A 105 7.23 -17.85 -8.70
CA LEU A 105 6.17 -18.50 -7.93
C LEU A 105 5.04 -17.49 -7.64
N PRO A 106 3.89 -17.58 -8.32
CA PRO A 106 2.75 -16.72 -7.99
C PRO A 106 2.10 -17.19 -6.68
N ILE A 107 2.39 -16.50 -5.57
CA ILE A 107 1.76 -16.79 -4.28
C ILE A 107 0.50 -15.94 -4.14
N ASN A 108 -0.64 -16.48 -4.55
CA ASN A 108 -1.93 -15.79 -4.43
C ASN A 108 -2.64 -16.17 -3.13
N GLY A 109 -3.44 -15.24 -2.60
CA GLY A 109 -4.37 -15.53 -1.49
C GLY A 109 -3.73 -15.68 -0.12
N LEU A 110 -2.56 -15.08 0.12
CA LEU A 110 -2.04 -14.98 1.50
C LEU A 110 -2.93 -14.04 2.31
N GLU A 111 -3.30 -14.48 3.50
CA GLU A 111 -4.00 -13.65 4.48
C GLU A 111 -3.06 -12.59 5.07
N VAL A 112 -3.61 -11.58 5.73
CA VAL A 112 -2.81 -10.60 6.47
C VAL A 112 -2.16 -11.30 7.67
N GLY A 113 -0.84 -11.22 7.79
CA GLY A 113 -0.11 -11.90 8.87
C GLY A 113 1.35 -12.19 8.52
N SER A 114 2.00 -12.96 9.38
CA SER A 114 3.36 -13.44 9.14
C SER A 114 3.30 -14.81 8.46
N HIS A 115 4.11 -15.03 7.45
CA HIS A 115 4.24 -16.30 6.74
C HIS A 115 5.70 -16.70 6.69
N ARG A 116 5.95 -17.99 6.69
CA ARG A 116 7.27 -18.58 6.51
C ARG A 116 7.28 -19.28 5.16
N LEU A 117 8.11 -18.81 4.24
CA LEU A 117 8.40 -19.54 3.01
C LEU A 117 9.53 -20.51 3.30
N SER A 118 9.31 -21.75 2.94
CA SER A 118 10.28 -22.82 3.10
C SER A 118 10.54 -23.42 1.72
N ALA A 119 11.80 -23.61 1.36
CA ALA A 119 12.20 -24.24 0.11
C ALA A 119 13.12 -25.42 0.40
N ALA A 120 12.93 -26.54 -0.29
CA ALA A 120 13.80 -27.70 -0.24
C ALA A 120 14.12 -28.20 -1.65
N VAL A 121 15.32 -28.77 -1.81
CA VAL A 121 15.72 -29.48 -3.02
C VAL A 121 15.39 -30.95 -2.86
N VAL A 122 14.75 -31.50 -3.88
CA VAL A 122 14.23 -32.85 -3.91
C VAL A 122 14.89 -33.56 -5.10
N ALA A 123 15.57 -34.66 -4.84
CA ALA A 123 16.08 -35.51 -5.90
C ALA A 123 15.11 -36.66 -6.18
N PRO A 124 14.93 -37.02 -7.46
CA PRO A 124 14.13 -38.17 -7.85
C PRO A 124 14.89 -39.44 -7.45
N THR A 125 14.32 -40.22 -6.55
CA THR A 125 14.79 -41.59 -6.28
C THR A 125 14.21 -42.52 -7.35
N GLN A 126 15.06 -43.27 -8.05
CA GLN A 126 14.64 -44.18 -9.12
C GLN A 126 13.69 -45.30 -8.63
N ASP A 127 13.75 -45.69 -7.35
CA ASP A 127 13.06 -46.91 -6.85
C ASP A 127 12.41 -46.78 -5.45
N GLY A 128 12.05 -45.58 -4.97
CA GLY A 128 11.51 -45.47 -3.61
C GLY A 128 10.98 -44.10 -3.16
N PRO A 129 10.42 -44.02 -1.93
CA PRO A 129 9.87 -42.78 -1.39
C PRO A 129 10.91 -41.67 -1.43
N THR A 130 10.51 -40.55 -2.00
CA THR A 130 11.34 -39.39 -2.34
C THR A 130 12.30 -39.02 -1.21
N GLN A 131 13.61 -39.16 -1.44
CA GLN A 131 14.62 -38.84 -0.44
C GLN A 131 14.85 -37.33 -0.42
N GLN A 132 14.43 -36.66 0.66
CA GLN A 132 14.59 -35.21 0.82
C GLN A 132 16.07 -34.87 0.99
N ILE A 133 16.66 -34.17 0.00
CA ILE A 133 18.05 -33.72 0.07
C ILE A 133 18.08 -32.39 0.83
N SER A 134 18.34 -32.57 2.11
CA SER A 134 18.30 -31.63 3.21
C SER A 134 19.16 -30.38 3.02
N GLU A 135 18.52 -29.26 2.67
CA GLU A 135 18.65 -27.99 3.38
C GLU A 135 17.37 -27.16 3.15
N VAL A 136 16.59 -26.92 4.21
CA VAL A 136 15.38 -26.09 4.11
C VAL A 136 15.78 -24.65 4.31
N THR A 137 15.78 -23.86 3.23
CA THR A 137 15.94 -22.41 3.37
C THR A 137 14.59 -21.81 3.76
N THR A 138 14.57 -21.06 4.86
CA THR A 138 13.36 -20.36 5.32
C THR A 138 13.51 -18.84 5.18
N ALA A 139 12.52 -18.18 4.58
CA ALA A 139 12.34 -16.73 4.66
C ALA A 139 11.03 -16.39 5.37
N GLN A 140 11.00 -15.26 6.07
CA GLN A 140 9.77 -14.72 6.64
C GLN A 140 9.22 -13.62 5.72
N ILE A 141 7.92 -13.69 5.44
CA ILE A 141 7.15 -12.70 4.69
C ILE A 141 6.08 -12.15 5.63
N ASN A 142 5.89 -10.84 5.65
CA ASN A 142 4.76 -10.23 6.35
C ASN A 142 3.80 -9.68 5.31
N VAL A 143 2.56 -10.15 5.33
CA VAL A 143 1.48 -9.65 4.50
C VAL A 143 0.71 -8.64 5.33
N VAL A 144 0.67 -7.40 4.88
CA VAL A 144 -0.04 -6.31 5.57
C VAL A 144 -1.19 -5.85 4.70
N LEU A 145 -2.31 -5.51 5.33
CA LEU A 145 -3.41 -4.86 4.63
C LEU A 145 -2.90 -3.51 4.13
N GLN A 146 -2.95 -3.28 2.82
CA GLN A 146 -2.57 -1.99 2.26
C GLN A 146 -3.69 -0.98 2.56
N GLU A 147 -3.50 -0.18 3.59
CA GLU A 147 -4.31 1.01 3.81
C GLU A 147 -3.66 2.19 3.05
N ASP A 148 -4.50 2.88 2.27
CA ASP A 148 -4.10 4.14 1.65
C ASP A 148 -3.68 5.13 2.75
N PHE A 149 -2.70 5.99 2.44
CA PHE A 149 -2.26 7.00 3.39
C PHE A 149 -3.43 7.93 3.73
N ALA A 150 -3.91 7.88 4.97
CA ALA A 150 -4.98 8.75 5.49
C ALA A 150 -4.39 10.10 5.90
N PRO A 151 -4.62 11.18 5.13
CA PRO A 151 -4.02 12.47 5.41
C PRO A 151 -4.50 13.10 6.72
N SER A 152 -3.58 13.76 7.43
CA SER A 152 -3.90 14.57 8.60
C SER A 152 -3.09 15.87 8.61
N TYR A 153 -3.48 16.85 9.44
CA TYR A 153 -2.73 18.10 9.61
C TYR A 153 -1.41 17.93 10.40
N LYS A 154 -1.18 16.74 10.99
CA LYS A 154 0.08 16.40 11.67
C LYS A 154 0.97 15.62 10.71
N TRP A 155 2.28 15.77 10.89
CA TRP A 155 3.25 14.95 10.15
C TRP A 155 3.07 13.47 10.51
N GLN A 156 2.80 12.66 9.51
CA GLN A 156 2.70 11.20 9.64
C GLN A 156 3.76 10.54 8.78
N GLN A 157 4.26 9.40 9.24
CA GLN A 157 5.15 8.56 8.46
C GLN A 157 4.40 8.03 7.22
N VAL A 158 5.05 8.11 6.07
CA VAL A 158 4.62 7.48 4.82
C VAL A 158 5.47 6.24 4.63
N TYR A 159 4.84 5.08 4.62
CA TYR A 159 5.56 3.84 4.34
C TYR A 159 5.93 3.73 2.85
N PRO A 160 7.02 3.04 2.49
CA PRO A 160 7.46 2.90 1.10
C PRO A 160 6.37 2.40 0.13
N TRP A 161 5.45 1.55 0.62
CA TRP A 161 4.34 0.98 -0.16
C TRP A 161 3.08 1.87 -0.21
N GLN A 162 3.05 2.99 0.51
CA GLN A 162 1.89 3.88 0.51
C GLN A 162 1.99 4.91 -0.61
N SER A 163 0.87 5.08 -1.32
CA SER A 163 0.69 6.20 -2.24
C SER A 163 0.25 7.43 -1.44
N VAL A 164 0.88 8.58 -1.71
CA VAL A 164 0.53 9.86 -1.08
C VAL A 164 -0.43 10.60 -2.01
N PRO A 165 -1.65 10.94 -1.57
CA PRO A 165 -2.57 11.75 -2.35
C PRO A 165 -1.95 13.09 -2.82
N PRO A 166 -2.32 13.60 -4.00
CA PRO A 166 -1.85 14.90 -4.46
C PRO A 166 -2.35 16.01 -3.53
N GLY A 167 -1.57 17.10 -3.44
CA GLY A 167 -1.91 18.27 -2.62
C GLY A 167 -1.43 18.20 -1.17
N LEU A 168 -0.72 17.13 -0.79
CA LEU A 168 -0.08 17.02 0.52
C LEU A 168 1.31 17.67 0.54
N GLU A 169 1.69 18.16 1.71
CA GLU A 169 3.07 18.55 2.01
C GLU A 169 3.87 17.29 2.32
N VAL A 170 4.98 17.07 1.62
CA VAL A 170 5.83 15.88 1.78
C VAL A 170 7.21 16.31 2.23
N GLN A 171 7.68 15.71 3.33
CA GLN A 171 9.03 15.87 3.83
C GLN A 171 9.85 14.62 3.48
N LEU A 172 10.91 14.83 2.71
CA LEU A 172 11.88 13.80 2.35
C LEU A 172 13.16 13.98 3.19
N PRO A 173 13.71 12.90 3.78
CA PRO A 173 15.01 12.96 4.44
C PRO A 173 16.12 13.16 3.39
N LEU A 174 16.98 14.16 3.59
CA LEU A 174 18.06 14.50 2.65
C LEU A 174 19.32 13.64 2.85
N ASP A 175 19.52 13.13 4.06
CA ASP A 175 20.64 12.28 4.44
C ASP A 175 20.43 10.81 4.06
N GLY A 176 19.27 10.45 3.51
CA GLY A 176 18.86 9.07 3.30
C GLY A 176 18.61 8.29 4.59
N VAL A 177 18.77 8.93 5.75
CA VAL A 177 18.62 8.36 7.09
C VAL A 177 17.40 9.00 7.74
N GLY A 178 16.22 8.60 7.27
CA GLY A 178 14.97 9.06 7.84
C GLY A 178 13.77 8.43 7.17
N GLN A 179 12.59 8.77 7.67
CA GLN A 179 11.33 8.30 7.11
C GLN A 179 10.69 9.42 6.29
N LYS A 180 10.17 9.08 5.10
CA LYS A 180 9.29 9.97 4.35
C LYS A 180 8.09 10.32 5.24
N ARG A 181 7.72 11.59 5.30
CA ARG A 181 6.54 12.06 6.04
C ARG A 181 5.64 12.88 5.14
N ALA A 182 4.34 12.87 5.43
CA ALA A 182 3.37 13.71 4.75
C ALA A 182 2.35 14.30 5.74
N ARG A 183 1.77 15.44 5.37
CA ARG A 183 0.64 16.06 6.07
C ARG A 183 -0.20 16.90 5.10
N VAL A 184 -1.41 17.24 5.52
CA VAL A 184 -2.19 18.31 4.90
C VAL A 184 -1.48 19.65 5.15
N PRO A 185 -1.26 20.47 4.11
CA PRO A 185 -0.62 21.78 4.29
C PRO A 185 -1.42 22.68 5.26
N PRO A 186 -0.77 23.62 5.97
CA PRO A 186 -1.46 24.55 6.88
C PRO A 186 -2.56 25.38 6.20
N SER A 187 -2.40 25.62 4.90
CA SER A 187 -3.41 26.23 4.03
C SER A 187 -3.45 25.47 2.71
N TRP A 188 -4.64 25.14 2.21
CA TRP A 188 -4.83 24.44 0.93
C TRP A 188 -6.03 25.02 0.19
N ARG A 189 -6.06 24.88 -1.14
CA ARG A 189 -7.11 25.48 -1.97
C ARG A 189 -8.25 24.50 -2.21
N LEU A 190 -9.43 24.81 -1.70
CA LEU A 190 -10.67 24.13 -2.06
C LEU A 190 -11.15 24.64 -3.42
N GLN A 191 -11.48 23.72 -4.32
CA GLN A 191 -12.20 24.02 -5.57
C GLN A 191 -13.58 23.36 -5.52
N LEU A 192 -14.62 24.17 -5.24
CA LEU A 192 -16.00 23.72 -5.08
C LEU A 192 -16.83 24.09 -6.31
N TYR A 193 -17.49 23.12 -6.92
CA TYR A 193 -18.48 23.39 -7.97
C TYR A 193 -19.81 23.80 -7.33
N VAL A 194 -20.34 24.94 -7.75
CA VAL A 194 -21.65 25.43 -7.31
C VAL A 194 -22.61 25.37 -8.50
N PRO A 195 -23.65 24.51 -8.46
CA PRO A 195 -24.63 24.42 -9.53
C PRO A 195 -25.52 25.67 -9.57
N GLU A 196 -25.98 26.01 -10.77
CA GLU A 196 -26.98 27.06 -11.01
C GLU A 196 -28.30 26.44 -11.50
N GLU A 197 -29.43 27.01 -11.09
CA GLU A 197 -30.76 26.54 -11.48
C GLU A 197 -30.99 26.54 -13.00
N SER A 198 -30.31 27.42 -13.74
CA SER A 198 -30.37 27.52 -15.20
C SER A 198 -29.65 26.39 -15.95
N GLY A 199 -29.24 25.31 -15.26
CA GLY A 199 -28.51 24.18 -15.84
C GLY A 199 -27.02 24.43 -16.03
N GLY A 200 -26.49 25.48 -15.40
CA GLY A 200 -25.07 25.84 -15.41
C GLY A 200 -24.40 25.62 -14.05
N GLY A 201 -23.24 26.25 -13.86
CA GLY A 201 -22.51 26.26 -12.61
C GLY A 201 -21.20 27.03 -12.73
N PHE A 202 -20.54 27.22 -11.60
CA PHE A 202 -19.20 27.80 -11.57
C PHE A 202 -18.38 27.21 -10.43
N PHE A 203 -17.06 27.36 -10.54
CA PHE A 203 -16.15 26.93 -9.49
C PHE A 203 -15.82 28.09 -8.57
N VAL A 204 -16.03 27.87 -7.27
CA VAL A 204 -15.49 28.72 -6.22
C VAL A 204 -14.15 28.13 -5.80
N ARG A 205 -13.12 28.99 -5.80
CA ARG A 205 -11.79 28.64 -5.31
C ARG A 205 -11.51 29.47 -4.08
N THR A 206 -11.27 28.82 -2.95
CA THR A 206 -10.95 29.49 -1.70
C THR A 206 -9.87 28.74 -0.95
N ASP A 207 -9.02 29.48 -0.25
CA ASP A 207 -7.94 28.90 0.54
C ASP A 207 -8.46 28.62 1.95
N LEU A 208 -8.40 27.35 2.37
CA LEU A 208 -8.87 26.86 3.66
C LEU A 208 -7.70 26.51 4.57
N ARG A 209 -7.91 26.65 5.86
CA ARG A 209 -7.05 26.16 6.95
C ARG A 209 -7.80 25.10 7.75
N ALA A 210 -7.11 24.37 8.61
CA ALA A 210 -7.72 23.37 9.50
C ALA A 210 -8.92 23.92 10.29
N GLY A 211 -8.78 25.12 10.84
CA GLY A 211 -9.81 25.81 11.63
C GLY A 211 -10.81 26.61 10.81
N SER A 212 -10.72 26.64 9.47
CA SER A 212 -11.68 27.38 8.65
C SER A 212 -13.08 26.82 8.85
N THR A 213 -14.04 27.68 9.12
CA THR A 213 -15.41 27.27 9.46
C THR A 213 -16.30 27.17 8.22
N VAL A 214 -17.40 26.42 8.35
CA VAL A 214 -18.45 26.36 7.33
C VAL A 214 -19.03 27.75 7.07
N LEU A 215 -19.19 28.58 8.10
CA LEU A 215 -19.67 29.96 7.95
C LEU A 215 -18.73 30.83 7.09
N GLU A 216 -17.42 30.73 7.31
CA GLU A 216 -16.42 31.42 6.49
C GLU A 216 -16.51 30.98 5.03
N LEU A 217 -16.62 29.68 4.78
CA LEU A 217 -16.77 29.15 3.43
C LEU A 217 -18.06 29.63 2.76
N ARG A 218 -19.19 29.67 3.48
CA ARG A 218 -20.46 30.22 2.99
C ARG A 218 -20.32 31.71 2.65
N ARG A 219 -19.62 32.49 3.48
CA ARG A 219 -19.32 33.91 3.20
C ARG A 219 -18.49 34.08 1.93
N GLU A 220 -17.47 33.25 1.73
CA GLU A 220 -16.63 33.29 0.53
C GLU A 220 -17.40 32.92 -0.74
N ILE A 221 -18.35 31.98 -0.64
CA ILE A 221 -19.28 31.66 -1.73
C ILE A 221 -20.21 32.85 -1.97
N ALA A 222 -20.88 33.38 -0.95
CA ALA A 222 -21.81 34.50 -1.08
C ALA A 222 -21.19 35.78 -1.66
N ARG A 223 -19.88 36.02 -1.43
CA ARG A 223 -19.12 37.15 -1.98
C ARG A 223 -18.90 37.06 -3.50
N GLN A 224 -19.10 35.90 -4.13
CA GLN A 224 -18.85 35.79 -5.56
C GLN A 224 -19.82 36.70 -6.34
N PRO A 225 -19.34 37.51 -7.30
CA PRO A 225 -20.19 38.47 -8.03
C PRO A 225 -21.42 37.84 -8.69
N ARG A 226 -21.33 36.56 -9.07
CA ARG A 226 -22.43 35.78 -9.66
C ARG A 226 -23.62 35.57 -8.72
N PHE A 227 -23.46 35.77 -7.42
CA PHE A 227 -24.57 35.75 -6.46
C PHE A 227 -25.28 37.09 -6.31
N GLY A 228 -24.83 38.15 -7.01
CA GLY A 228 -25.50 39.45 -7.00
C GLY A 228 -25.60 40.09 -5.61
N GLY A 229 -24.67 39.75 -4.69
CA GLY A 229 -24.70 40.23 -3.31
C GLY A 229 -25.74 39.55 -2.42
N GLY A 230 -26.20 38.34 -2.77
CA GLY A 230 -27.04 37.53 -1.89
C GLY A 230 -26.37 37.29 -0.53
N GLY A 231 -27.14 37.36 0.54
CA GLY A 231 -26.62 37.14 1.89
C GLY A 231 -26.21 35.69 2.13
N VAL A 232 -25.42 35.48 3.18
CA VAL A 232 -24.84 34.18 3.57
C VAL A 232 -25.93 33.13 3.82
N GLU A 233 -27.11 33.56 4.27
CA GLU A 233 -28.29 32.74 4.54
C GLU A 233 -28.78 31.94 3.32
N ARG A 234 -28.47 32.41 2.11
CA ARG A 234 -28.85 31.76 0.85
C ARG A 234 -27.95 30.60 0.47
N VAL A 235 -26.73 30.55 1.01
CA VAL A 235 -25.79 29.46 0.73
C VAL A 235 -25.95 28.41 1.80
N ARG A 236 -26.19 27.15 1.42
CA ARG A 236 -26.16 25.99 2.33
C ARG A 236 -25.10 25.01 1.83
N LEU A 237 -24.35 24.43 2.75
CA LEU A 237 -23.36 23.41 2.43
C LEU A 237 -23.83 22.06 2.96
N SER A 238 -23.61 21.02 2.17
CA SER A 238 -23.84 19.64 2.59
C SER A 238 -22.64 18.76 2.26
N LEU A 239 -22.40 17.75 3.09
CA LEU A 239 -21.32 16.77 2.92
C LEU A 239 -21.91 15.36 3.04
N GLY A 240 -21.87 14.60 1.95
CA GLY A 240 -22.47 13.26 1.91
C GLY A 240 -23.97 13.26 2.24
N GLY A 241 -24.69 14.32 1.86
CA GLY A 241 -26.13 14.49 2.10
C GLY A 241 -26.51 15.13 3.45
N ARG A 242 -25.57 15.29 4.38
CA ARG A 242 -25.82 16.00 5.66
C ARG A 242 -25.59 17.50 5.50
N VAL A 243 -26.55 18.33 5.92
CA VAL A 243 -26.37 19.78 6.01
C VAL A 243 -25.37 20.12 7.12
N LEU A 244 -24.42 20.99 6.81
CA LEU A 244 -23.34 21.38 7.71
C LEU A 244 -23.75 22.58 8.58
N GLY A 245 -23.38 22.55 9.86
CA GLY A 245 -23.54 23.65 10.80
C GLY A 245 -22.39 24.66 10.69
N ASP A 246 -22.67 25.92 11.04
CA ASP A 246 -21.78 27.05 10.81
C ASP A 246 -20.44 26.98 11.56
N GLU A 247 -20.44 26.40 12.75
CA GLU A 247 -19.26 26.27 13.63
C GLU A 247 -18.39 25.04 13.30
N GLU A 248 -18.83 24.17 12.39
CA GLU A 248 -18.03 23.01 11.99
C GLU A 248 -16.79 23.47 11.21
N THR A 249 -15.63 22.85 11.47
CA THR A 249 -14.35 23.23 10.85
C THR A 249 -13.96 22.29 9.73
N ALA A 250 -13.09 22.75 8.84
CA ALA A 250 -12.56 21.94 7.74
C ALA A 250 -11.85 20.67 8.22
N GLU A 251 -11.14 20.74 9.36
CA GLU A 251 -10.54 19.57 10.00
C GLU A 251 -11.59 18.63 10.62
N GLY A 252 -12.54 19.16 11.40
CA GLY A 252 -13.57 18.35 12.06
C GLY A 252 -14.46 17.58 11.08
N LEU A 253 -14.62 18.12 9.86
CA LEU A 253 -15.39 17.52 8.77
C LEU A 253 -14.55 16.61 7.85
N ASP A 254 -13.23 16.57 8.05
CA ASP A 254 -12.29 15.92 7.14
C ASP A 254 -12.44 16.40 5.68
N LEU A 255 -12.61 17.71 5.49
CA LEU A 255 -12.90 18.29 4.16
C LEU A 255 -11.80 18.05 3.14
N PHE A 256 -10.54 17.90 3.56
CA PHE A 256 -9.45 17.64 2.61
C PHE A 256 -9.66 16.33 1.86
N ASN A 257 -10.02 15.26 2.59
CA ASN A 257 -10.27 13.94 2.02
C ASN A 257 -11.66 13.85 1.37
N ARG A 258 -12.64 14.57 1.92
CA ARG A 258 -14.05 14.48 1.52
C ARG A 258 -14.53 15.63 0.63
N GLN A 259 -13.65 16.47 0.11
CA GLN A 259 -14.01 17.63 -0.72
C GLN A 259 -14.89 17.30 -1.93
N ARG A 260 -14.83 16.07 -2.46
CA ARG A 260 -15.67 15.63 -3.59
C ARG A 260 -17.12 15.38 -3.21
N GLU A 261 -17.38 15.15 -1.92
CA GLU A 261 -18.73 14.98 -1.36
C GLU A 261 -19.36 16.32 -0.94
N LEU A 262 -18.57 17.40 -0.93
CA LEU A 262 -19.02 18.72 -0.53
C LEU A 262 -19.85 19.34 -1.67
N VAL A 263 -21.08 19.72 -1.35
CA VAL A 263 -22.01 20.35 -2.28
C VAL A 263 -22.47 21.68 -1.71
N ALA A 264 -22.48 22.72 -2.55
CA ALA A 264 -23.12 23.98 -2.24
C ALA A 264 -24.50 24.03 -2.90
N LEU A 265 -25.51 24.40 -2.11
CA LEU A 265 -26.86 24.68 -2.54
C LEU A 265 -27.13 26.16 -2.31
N VAL A 266 -27.66 26.85 -3.31
CA VAL A 266 -27.90 28.29 -3.22
C VAL A 266 -29.36 28.57 -3.51
N ASP A 267 -30.06 29.12 -2.53
CA ASP A 267 -31.45 29.57 -2.68
C ASP A 267 -31.48 30.93 -3.38
N ARG A 268 -32.02 30.97 -4.60
CA ARG A 268 -32.12 32.20 -5.40
C ARG A 268 -33.48 32.88 -5.31
N ARG A 269 -34.42 32.36 -4.50
CA ARG A 269 -35.77 32.94 -4.43
C ARG A 269 -35.71 34.42 -4.00
N PRO A 270 -36.16 35.35 -4.86
CA PRO A 270 -36.23 36.75 -4.48
C PRO A 270 -37.37 36.93 -3.48
N GLY A 271 -37.05 37.25 -2.22
CA GLY A 271 -38.01 37.84 -1.28
C GLY A 271 -38.81 36.88 -0.41
N THR A 272 -38.42 35.61 -0.25
CA THR A 272 -39.00 34.78 0.81
C THR A 272 -38.10 34.85 2.05
N PRO A 273 -38.51 35.51 3.15
CA PRO A 273 -37.76 35.46 4.40
C PRO A 273 -37.68 34.01 4.91
N PRO A 274 -36.58 33.62 5.58
CA PRO A 274 -36.47 32.28 6.18
C PRO A 274 -37.57 32.08 7.24
N PRO A 275 -38.10 30.85 7.41
CA PRO A 275 -38.99 30.51 8.51
C PRO A 275 -38.28 30.61 9.87
#